data_AF-A0A6A5UQ07-F1
#
_entry.id   AF-A0A6A5UQ07-F1
#
_cell.length_a   1.000
_cell.length_b   1.000
_cell.length_c   1.000
_cell.angle_alpha   90.00
_cell.angle_beta   90.00
_cell.angle_gamma   90.00
#
_symmetry.space_group_name_H-M   'P 1'
#
loop_
_entity.id
_entity.type
_entity.pdbx_description
1 polymer ?
#
loop_
_entity_poly.entity_id
_entity_poly.type
_entity_poly.pdbx_seq_one_letter_code
_entity_poly.pdbx_strand_id
1 'polypeptide(L)'
;PSYADLPLNASHPPKAAWRVWGDDDVHGALNHITNAARKKTSEEIQIGQTVNPNLEQSFIPQPLNPERKPLVQLFQPGDGLIDDVMNFNPQM
;
A
#
# COMPACT_ATOMS: atom_id res chain seq x y z
N PRO A 1 -17.45 3.37 -17.18
CA PRO A 1 -17.37 4.84 -17.32
C PRO A 1 -15.93 5.25 -17.62
N SER A 2 -15.74 6.22 -18.49
CA SER A 2 -14.48 6.95 -18.65
C SER A 2 -14.29 7.94 -17.50
N TYR A 3 -13.08 8.50 -17.35
CA TYR A 3 -12.83 9.56 -16.38
C TYR A 3 -13.67 10.83 -16.65
N ALA A 4 -14.04 11.07 -17.91
CA ALA A 4 -14.92 12.18 -18.28
C ALA A 4 -16.33 12.00 -17.69
N ASP A 5 -16.79 10.75 -17.55
CA ASP A 5 -18.15 10.40 -17.10
C ASP A 5 -18.32 10.46 -15.57
N LEU A 6 -17.27 10.78 -14.82
CA LEU A 6 -17.32 10.89 -13.36
C LEU A 6 -17.63 12.32 -12.89
N PRO A 7 -18.40 12.49 -11.78
CA PRO A 7 -18.95 11.42 -10.96
C PRO A 7 -20.22 10.80 -11.55
N LEU A 8 -20.51 9.54 -11.20
CA LEU A 8 -21.73 8.85 -11.65
C LEU A 8 -23.03 9.44 -11.05
N ASN A 9 -22.90 10.18 -9.95
CA ASN A 9 -23.97 10.91 -9.31
C ASN A 9 -23.50 12.36 -9.09
N ALA A 10 -24.27 13.32 -9.57
CA ALA A 10 -23.93 14.74 -9.51
C ALA A 10 -23.82 15.32 -8.08
N SER A 11 -24.37 14.64 -7.07
CA SER A 11 -24.22 15.03 -5.66
C SER A 11 -22.87 14.64 -5.06
N HIS A 12 -22.11 13.75 -5.71
CA HIS A 12 -20.79 13.33 -5.24
C HIS A 12 -19.72 14.37 -5.61
N PRO A 13 -18.55 14.35 -4.93
CA PRO A 13 -17.42 15.20 -5.31
C PRO A 13 -17.04 15.03 -6.78
N PRO A 14 -16.55 16.10 -7.44
CA PRO A 14 -16.08 16.03 -8.82
C PRO A 14 -15.10 14.87 -9.02
N LYS A 15 -15.32 14.09 -10.08
CA LYS A 15 -14.47 12.95 -10.45
C LYS A 15 -14.43 11.79 -9.45
N ALA A 16 -15.33 11.76 -8.47
CA ALA A 16 -15.47 10.61 -7.58
C ALA A 16 -15.86 9.34 -8.35
N ALA A 17 -15.08 8.28 -8.16
CA ALA A 17 -15.35 6.94 -8.71
C ALA A 17 -16.26 6.09 -7.81
N TRP A 18 -17.04 6.73 -6.92
CA TRP A 18 -17.93 6.02 -6.02
C TRP A 18 -19.01 5.28 -6.80
N ARG A 19 -19.31 4.05 -6.36
CA ARG A 19 -20.31 3.15 -6.94
C ARG A 19 -19.99 2.64 -8.35
N VAL A 20 -18.79 2.89 -8.87
CA VAL A 20 -18.35 2.34 -10.18
C VAL A 20 -18.38 0.80 -10.17
N TRP A 21 -18.10 0.18 -9.03
CA TRP A 21 -18.09 -1.28 -8.85
C TRP A 21 -19.25 -1.81 -7.99
N GLY A 22 -20.30 -1.01 -7.80
CA GLY A 22 -21.44 -1.34 -6.95
C GLY A 22 -21.47 -0.55 -5.64
N ASP A 23 -22.62 -0.57 -4.97
CA ASP A 23 -22.88 0.23 -3.78
C ASP A 23 -22.12 -0.26 -2.53
N ASP A 24 -21.81 -1.56 -2.47
CA ASP A 24 -21.12 -2.20 -1.34
C ASP A 24 -19.61 -2.38 -1.59
N ASP A 25 -19.06 -1.79 -2.66
CA ASP A 25 -17.64 -1.92 -2.97
C ASP A 25 -16.74 -1.19 -1.96
N VAL A 26 -15.72 -1.91 -1.48
CA VAL A 26 -14.69 -1.40 -0.56
C VAL A 26 -13.29 -1.39 -1.18
N HIS A 27 -13.14 -1.88 -2.42
CA HIS A 27 -11.82 -2.05 -3.05
C HIS A 27 -11.45 -0.89 -3.99
N GLY A 28 -12.43 -0.19 -4.55
CA GLY A 28 -12.20 0.95 -5.44
C GLY A 28 -11.32 0.57 -6.63
N ALA A 29 -10.28 1.36 -6.88
CA ALA A 29 -9.38 1.17 -8.02
C ALA A 29 -8.64 -0.18 -8.03
N LEU A 30 -8.54 -0.89 -6.89
CA LEU A 30 -7.98 -2.25 -6.85
C LEU A 30 -8.77 -3.24 -7.71
N ASN A 31 -10.04 -2.97 -7.98
CA ASN A 31 -10.87 -3.78 -8.88
C ASN A 31 -10.35 -3.82 -10.34
N HIS A 32 -9.44 -2.91 -10.72
CA HIS A 32 -8.76 -3.00 -12.01
C HIS A 32 -7.72 -4.15 -12.09
N ILE A 33 -7.26 -4.67 -10.95
CA ILE A 33 -6.26 -5.74 -10.87
C ILE A 33 -6.95 -7.11 -11.04
N THR A 34 -7.32 -7.43 -12.28
CA THR A 34 -8.02 -8.69 -12.61
C THR A 34 -7.08 -9.89 -12.74
N ASN A 35 -7.62 -11.11 -12.72
CA ASN A 35 -6.85 -12.34 -13.02
C ASN A 35 -6.13 -12.26 -14.37
N ALA A 36 -6.78 -11.70 -15.39
CA ALA A 36 -6.19 -11.52 -16.72
C ALA A 36 -5.03 -10.51 -16.70
N ALA A 37 -5.19 -9.38 -15.98
CA ALA A 37 -4.13 -8.40 -15.81
C ALA A 37 -2.91 -9.02 -15.12
N ARG A 38 -3.10 -9.79 -14.04
CA ARG A 38 -1.99 -10.49 -13.36
C ARG A 38 -1.26 -11.47 -14.28
N LYS A 39 -2.00 -12.27 -15.06
CA LYS A 39 -1.41 -13.22 -16.02
C LYS A 39 -0.55 -12.48 -17.05
N LYS A 40 -1.08 -11.41 -17.63
CA LYS A 40 -0.33 -10.56 -18.57
C LYS A 40 0.93 -9.98 -17.92
N THR A 41 0.85 -9.46 -16.69
CA THR A 41 2.02 -8.93 -15.99
C THR A 41 3.09 -10.01 -15.73
N SER A 42 2.69 -11.26 -15.48
CA SER A 42 3.67 -12.35 -15.31
C SER A 42 4.48 -12.63 -16.58
N GLU A 43 3.92 -12.34 -17.75
CA GLU A 43 4.63 -12.44 -19.04
C GLU A 43 5.74 -11.39 -19.17
N GLU A 44 5.78 -10.33 -18.35
CA GLU A 44 6.86 -9.33 -18.37
C GLU A 44 8.13 -9.80 -17.62
N ILE A 45 8.05 -10.90 -16.85
CA ILE A 45 9.19 -11.46 -16.11
C ILE A 45 10.05 -12.26 -17.09
N GLN A 46 10.93 -11.57 -17.81
CA GLN A 46 11.77 -12.17 -18.86
C GLN A 46 13.14 -12.65 -18.36
N ILE A 47 13.72 -11.97 -17.38
CA ILE A 47 15.12 -12.17 -16.95
C ILE A 47 15.27 -12.54 -15.47
N GLY A 48 14.17 -12.58 -14.71
CA GLY A 48 14.19 -12.95 -13.29
C GLY A 48 14.92 -11.96 -12.36
N GLN A 49 15.22 -10.74 -12.81
CA GLN A 49 15.80 -9.71 -11.96
C GLN A 49 14.76 -9.17 -10.97
N THR A 50 15.23 -8.89 -9.76
CA THR A 50 14.41 -8.29 -8.70
C THR A 50 15.13 -7.05 -8.16
N VAL A 51 14.35 -6.02 -7.85
CA VAL A 51 14.82 -4.78 -7.23
C VAL A 51 13.93 -4.50 -6.04
N ASN A 52 14.51 -4.15 -4.90
CA ASN A 52 13.74 -3.73 -3.73
C ASN A 52 13.51 -2.21 -3.79
N PRO A 53 12.28 -1.73 -4.02
CA PRO A 53 11.98 -0.30 -4.05
C PRO A 53 11.73 0.28 -2.64
N ASN A 54 11.76 -0.54 -1.59
CA ASN A 54 11.51 -0.07 -0.23
C ASN A 54 12.72 0.71 0.29
N LEU A 55 12.43 1.80 1.00
CA LEU A 55 13.41 2.43 1.88
C LEU A 55 13.66 1.48 3.08
N GLU A 56 14.87 1.53 3.64
CA GLU A 56 15.14 0.85 4.90
C GLU A 56 14.21 1.39 5.98
N GLN A 57 13.67 0.52 6.82
CA GLN A 57 12.67 0.92 7.81
C GLN A 57 13.24 1.91 8.84
N SER A 58 14.54 1.81 9.13
CA SER A 58 15.29 2.73 9.98
C SER A 58 15.82 3.97 9.25
N PHE A 59 15.55 4.14 7.95
CA PHE A 59 16.06 5.27 7.17
C PHE A 59 15.52 6.61 7.70
N ILE A 60 14.26 6.63 8.15
CA ILE A 60 13.59 7.78 8.77
C ILE A 60 12.99 7.33 10.11
N PRO A 61 13.79 7.28 11.19
CA PRO A 61 13.32 6.75 12.49
C PRO A 61 12.31 7.68 13.18
N GLN A 62 12.29 8.96 12.80
CA GLN A 62 11.30 9.95 13.21
C GLN A 62 10.44 10.32 11.99
N PRO A 63 9.10 10.13 12.01
CA PRO A 63 8.27 10.37 10.84
C PRO A 63 8.30 11.83 10.42
N LEU A 64 8.13 12.08 9.12
CA LEU A 64 8.07 13.44 8.58
C LEU A 64 6.92 14.27 9.18
N ASN A 65 5.80 13.62 9.53
CA ASN A 65 4.77 14.24 10.37
C ASN A 65 5.14 14.04 11.85
N PRO A 66 5.48 15.11 12.60
CA PRO A 66 5.92 15.01 13.98
C PRO A 66 4.84 14.53 14.95
N GLU A 67 3.56 14.52 14.56
CA GLU A 67 2.47 13.97 15.38
C GLU A 67 2.42 12.43 15.36
N ARG A 68 3.15 11.78 14.43
CA ARG A 68 3.18 10.31 14.33
C ARG A 68 4.22 9.74 15.30
N LYS A 69 3.90 8.57 15.88
CA LYS A 69 4.82 7.82 16.72
C LYS A 69 6.05 7.37 15.91
N PRO A 70 7.26 7.45 16.48
CA PRO A 70 8.48 7.01 15.82
C PRO A 70 8.60 5.50 15.70
N LEU A 71 9.58 5.07 14.91
CA LEU A 71 10.07 3.70 14.95
C LEU A 71 10.76 3.46 16.29
N VAL A 72 10.35 2.42 17.00
CA VAL A 72 11.08 1.89 18.13
C VAL A 72 11.28 0.40 17.91
N GLN A 73 12.52 -0.02 17.67
CA GLN A 73 12.92 -1.41 17.64
C GLN A 73 13.75 -1.70 18.90
N LEU A 74 13.35 -2.74 19.64
CA LEU A 74 14.00 -3.14 20.88
C LEU A 74 14.43 -4.60 20.76
N PHE A 75 15.74 -4.83 20.83
CA PHE A 75 16.31 -6.17 20.83
C PHE A 75 16.22 -6.80 22.23
N GLN A 76 15.87 -8.08 22.29
CA GLN A 76 15.69 -8.88 23.48
C GLN A 76 16.68 -10.06 23.46
N PRO A 77 17.94 -9.84 23.87
CA PRO A 77 18.94 -10.91 23.90
C PRO A 77 18.63 -11.91 25.03
N GLY A 78 18.61 -13.19 24.70
CA GLY A 78 18.53 -14.32 25.61
C GLY A 78 19.78 -15.21 25.50
N ASP A 79 19.87 -16.24 26.35
CA ASP A 79 20.97 -17.20 26.27
C ASP A 79 20.81 -18.08 25.00
N GLY A 80 21.65 -17.83 24.00
CA GLY A 80 21.64 -18.53 22.71
C GLY A 80 20.58 -18.07 21.69
N LEU A 81 19.82 -16.99 21.98
CA LEU A 81 18.83 -16.42 21.06
C LEU A 81 18.77 -14.90 21.14
N ILE A 82 18.37 -14.23 20.06
CA ILE A 82 18.08 -12.79 20.04
C ILE A 82 16.70 -12.63 19.42
N ASP A 83 15.76 -12.09 20.19
CA ASP A 83 14.41 -11.72 19.73
C ASP A 83 14.31 -10.19 19.58
N ASP A 84 13.23 -9.69 19.00
CA ASP A 84 12.98 -8.25 18.92
C ASP A 84 11.49 -7.86 18.96
N VAL A 85 11.25 -6.61 19.39
CA VAL A 85 9.93 -5.99 19.39
C VAL A 85 10.00 -4.69 18.61
N MET A 86 9.11 -4.54 17.63
CA MET A 86 9.00 -3.33 16.83
C MET A 86 7.67 -2.63 17.06
N ASN A 87 7.72 -1.34 17.38
CA ASN A 87 6.59 -0.45 17.45
C ASN A 87 6.77 0.66 16.42
N PHE A 88 5.83 0.84 15.52
CA PHE A 88 5.91 1.86 14.47
C PHE A 88 4.51 2.33 14.03
N ASN A 89 4.48 3.48 13.39
CA ASN A 89 3.29 3.98 12.72
C ASN A 89 3.18 3.34 11.31
N PRO A 90 2.01 2.84 10.86
CA PRO A 90 1.87 2.18 9.56
C PRO A 90 1.99 3.14 8.36
N GLN A 91 2.10 4.45 8.61
CA GLN A 91 2.41 5.49 7.65
C GLN A 91 3.79 6.13 7.93
N MET A 92 4.74 5.37 8.48
CA MET A 92 6.16 5.74 8.50
C MET A 92 6.78 5.71 7.11
#